data_AF-A0ABD6XWL7-F1
#
_entry.id   AF-A0ABD6XWL7-F1
#
_cell.length_a   1.000
_cell.length_b   1.000
_cell.length_c   1.000
_cell.angle_alpha   90.00
_cell.angle_beta   90.00
_cell.angle_gamma   90.00
#
_symmetry.space_group_name_H-M   'P 1'
#
loop_
_entity.id
_entity.type
_entity.pdbx_description
1 polymer ?
#
loop_
_entity_poly.entity_id
_entity_poly.type
_entity_poly.pdbx_seq_one_letter_code
_entity_poly.pdbx_strand_id
1 'polypeptide(L)'
;MALIMTLSLSGCGTLLGSKFYDIDIHPKRYNDTHRKFTEYTNTVLLSENIDGSHNFITNGGTVFLLVAGTGNITKENINQRLKPFYDFLTWAKLEGSESEKKRIFFNMQKEMKRRHIEFRYFSDGTPAFVDTNDGKTDFEKAIFQNISDYYTTQQIAKLVLIAISVTYQREPREVIK
;
A
#
# COMPACT_ATOMS: atom_id res chain seq x y z
N MET A 1 -9.48 13.02 -35.85
CA MET A 1 -8.43 11.99 -36.00
C MET A 1 -8.38 11.18 -34.72
N ALA A 2 -8.76 9.91 -34.82
CA ALA A 2 -8.62 8.93 -33.77
C ALA A 2 -7.13 8.55 -33.62
N LEU A 3 -6.64 8.47 -32.39
CA LEU A 3 -5.50 7.62 -32.08
C LEU A 3 -5.81 6.87 -30.77
N ILE A 4 -6.45 5.73 -30.97
CA ILE A 4 -6.49 4.62 -30.01
C ILE A 4 -5.05 4.14 -29.89
N MET A 5 -4.43 4.36 -28.74
CA MET A 5 -3.17 3.68 -28.38
C MET A 5 -3.45 2.74 -27.21
N THR A 6 -3.68 1.50 -27.61
CA THR A 6 -3.63 0.24 -26.88
C THR A 6 -2.72 0.25 -25.65
N LEU A 7 -3.33 0.17 -24.46
CA LEU A 7 -2.67 -0.25 -23.23
C LEU A 7 -2.43 -1.77 -23.31
N SER A 8 -1.16 -2.12 -23.45
CA SER A 8 -0.67 -3.48 -23.59
C SER A 8 -0.90 -4.33 -22.33
N LEU A 9 -1.65 -5.40 -22.54
CA LEU A 9 -1.90 -6.57 -21.71
C LEU A 9 -0.68 -7.09 -20.91
N SER A 10 -0.69 -6.83 -19.60
CA SER A 10 -0.31 -7.82 -18.59
C SER A 10 -1.04 -7.48 -17.28
N GLY A 11 -2.26 -8.01 -17.15
CA GLY A 11 -3.18 -7.77 -16.02
C GLY A 11 -4.62 -7.38 -16.41
N CYS A 12 -4.96 -7.35 -17.70
CA CYS A 12 -6.29 -7.00 -18.22
C CYS A 12 -7.37 -8.02 -17.80
N GLY A 13 -7.97 -7.81 -16.64
CA GLY A 13 -9.17 -8.54 -16.22
C GLY A 13 -10.01 -7.86 -15.15
N THR A 14 -9.49 -6.84 -14.43
CA THR A 14 -10.15 -6.40 -13.19
C THR A 14 -10.27 -4.89 -12.99
N LEU A 15 -9.80 -4.05 -13.91
CA LEU A 15 -9.88 -2.58 -13.78
C LEU A 15 -10.74 -1.89 -14.85
N LEU A 16 -11.15 -2.60 -15.91
CA LEU A 16 -12.12 -2.08 -16.86
C LEU A 16 -13.47 -1.94 -16.15
N GLY A 17 -13.98 -0.71 -16.04
CA GLY A 17 -15.22 -0.39 -15.34
C GLY A 17 -15.08 -0.13 -13.84
N SER A 18 -13.85 -0.16 -13.29
CA SER A 18 -13.61 0.25 -11.90
C SER A 18 -13.70 1.78 -11.75
N LYS A 19 -14.18 2.23 -10.60
CA LYS A 19 -14.14 3.64 -10.20
C LYS A 19 -12.93 3.89 -9.31
N PHE A 20 -12.28 5.03 -9.47
CA PHE A 20 -11.10 5.41 -8.71
C PHE A 20 -11.37 6.68 -7.92
N TYR A 21 -10.98 6.67 -6.65
CA TYR A 21 -11.15 7.79 -5.73
C TYR A 21 -9.79 8.12 -5.13
N ASP A 22 -9.36 9.38 -5.23
CA ASP A 22 -8.23 9.86 -4.44
C ASP A 22 -8.64 9.88 -2.97
N ILE A 23 -7.79 9.31 -2.11
CA ILE A 23 -8.04 9.23 -0.67
C ILE A 23 -7.04 10.06 0.14
N ASP A 24 -6.28 10.93 -0.52
CA ASP A 24 -5.33 11.87 0.05
C ASP A 24 -4.34 11.17 1.01
N ILE A 25 -3.65 10.17 0.47
CA ILE A 25 -2.56 9.47 1.15
C ILE A 25 -1.36 9.45 0.22
N HIS A 26 -0.28 10.07 0.68
CA HIS A 26 0.96 10.26 -0.06
C HIS A 26 2.09 9.55 0.69
N PRO A 27 2.47 8.32 0.32
CA PRO A 27 3.59 7.64 0.98
C PRO A 27 4.90 8.40 0.72
N LYS A 28 5.85 8.28 1.64
CA LYS A 28 7.20 8.81 1.44
C LYS A 28 8.02 7.78 0.68
N ARG A 29 8.62 8.14 -0.45
CA ARG A 29 9.57 7.25 -1.14
C ARG A 29 10.95 7.37 -0.53
N TYR A 30 11.50 6.23 -0.13
CA TYR A 30 12.87 6.14 0.33
C TYR A 30 13.70 5.33 -0.65
N ASN A 31 14.84 5.89 -1.03
CA ASN A 31 15.84 5.21 -1.82
C ASN A 31 16.85 4.57 -0.88
N ASP A 32 16.82 3.24 -0.77
CA ASP A 32 17.70 2.49 0.13
C ASP A 32 19.19 2.60 -0.29
N THR A 33 19.47 2.76 -1.58
CA THR A 33 20.83 2.93 -2.12
C THR A 33 21.45 4.28 -1.75
N HIS A 34 20.70 5.37 -1.89
CA HIS A 34 21.17 6.73 -1.60
C HIS A 34 20.80 7.21 -0.19
N ARG A 35 20.09 6.39 0.57
CA ARG A 35 19.66 6.65 1.94
C ARG A 35 18.97 8.00 2.12
N LYS A 36 18.11 8.35 1.16
CA LYS A 36 17.39 9.62 1.17
C LYS A 36 15.95 9.45 0.72
N PHE A 37 15.10 10.28 1.30
CA PHE A 37 13.76 10.49 0.76
C PHE A 37 13.87 11.28 -0.54
N THR A 38 13.07 10.89 -1.52
CA THR A 38 12.93 11.63 -2.78
C THR A 38 11.56 12.29 -2.81
N GLU A 39 11.47 13.51 -3.33
CA GLU A 39 10.17 14.18 -3.52
C GLU A 39 9.26 13.32 -4.41
N TYR A 40 7.98 13.29 -4.06
CA TYR A 40 7.05 12.29 -4.54
C TYR A 40 5.81 12.88 -5.16
N THR A 41 5.32 12.22 -6.23
CA THR A 41 4.13 12.61 -7.00
C THR A 41 2.97 11.61 -6.88
N ASN A 42 3.19 10.44 -6.25
CA ASN A 42 2.19 9.38 -6.32
C ASN A 42 1.29 9.37 -5.09
N THR A 43 0.02 9.13 -5.34
CA THR A 43 -1.06 9.07 -4.36
C THR A 43 -1.61 7.66 -4.31
N VAL A 44 -2.17 7.29 -3.16
CA VAL A 44 -2.99 6.09 -3.05
C VAL A 44 -4.39 6.40 -3.56
N LEU A 45 -4.90 5.53 -4.41
CA LEU A 45 -6.27 5.52 -4.86
C LEU A 45 -7.03 4.36 -4.24
N LEU A 46 -8.30 4.59 -3.92
CA LEU A 46 -9.28 3.54 -3.69
C LEU A 46 -9.90 3.16 -5.05
N SER A 47 -9.83 1.88 -5.40
CA SER A 47 -10.53 1.31 -6.55
C SER A 47 -11.75 0.54 -6.08
N GLU A 48 -12.92 0.86 -6.64
CA GLU A 48 -14.16 0.08 -6.52
C GLU A 48 -14.34 -0.72 -7.81
N ASN A 49 -14.29 -2.04 -7.70
CA ASN A 49 -14.41 -2.95 -8.84
C ASN A 49 -15.90 -3.20 -9.18
N ILE A 50 -16.17 -3.73 -10.37
CA ILE A 50 -17.54 -4.03 -10.85
C ILE A 50 -18.30 -4.96 -9.88
N ASP A 51 -17.60 -5.89 -9.24
CA ASP A 51 -18.19 -6.83 -8.28
C ASP A 51 -18.45 -6.22 -6.89
N GLY A 52 -18.17 -4.92 -6.71
CA GLY A 52 -18.29 -4.19 -5.45
C GLY A 52 -17.14 -4.44 -4.46
N SER A 53 -16.11 -5.20 -4.85
CA SER A 53 -14.90 -5.34 -4.06
C SER A 53 -14.01 -4.10 -4.19
N HIS A 54 -13.16 -3.86 -3.18
CA HIS A 54 -12.33 -2.67 -3.10
C HIS A 54 -10.85 -3.00 -3.08
N ASN A 55 -10.01 -2.11 -3.62
CA ASN A 55 -8.56 -2.22 -3.58
C ASN A 55 -7.92 -0.88 -3.26
N PHE A 56 -6.75 -0.92 -2.61
CA PHE A 56 -5.84 0.23 -2.59
C PHE A 56 -4.75 0.03 -3.62
N ILE A 57 -4.57 1.02 -4.48
CA ILE A 57 -3.53 1.01 -5.51
C ILE A 57 -2.72 2.31 -5.44
N THR A 58 -1.47 2.28 -5.85
CA THR A 58 -0.70 3.50 -6.09
C THR A 58 -0.84 3.89 -7.56
N ASN A 59 -0.98 5.19 -7.84
CA ASN A 59 -1.05 5.72 -9.21
C ASN A 59 0.36 5.90 -9.86
N GLY A 60 1.36 5.20 -9.31
CA GLY A 60 2.74 5.67 -9.28
C GLY A 60 3.75 5.06 -10.25
N GLY A 61 3.28 4.43 -11.32
CA GLY A 61 4.11 3.77 -12.32
C GLY A 61 3.33 3.43 -13.58
N THR A 62 3.95 2.68 -14.49
CA THR A 62 3.34 2.19 -15.75
C THR A 62 2.19 1.21 -15.50
N VAL A 63 2.02 0.74 -14.26
CA VAL A 63 1.03 -0.24 -13.82
C VAL A 63 0.49 0.18 -12.46
N PHE A 64 -0.81 -0.05 -12.22
CA PHE A 64 -1.40 0.11 -10.90
C PHE A 64 -0.90 -1.00 -9.96
N LEU A 65 -0.15 -0.61 -8.92
CA LEU A 65 0.38 -1.55 -7.92
C LEU A 65 -0.52 -1.58 -6.69
N LEU A 66 -0.84 -2.77 -6.21
CA LEU A 66 -1.60 -2.95 -4.98
C LEU A 66 -0.76 -2.50 -3.78
N VAL A 67 -1.30 -1.60 -2.97
CA VAL A 67 -0.67 -1.18 -1.70
C VAL A 67 -0.51 -2.42 -0.82
N ALA A 68 0.73 -2.69 -0.45
CA ALA A 68 1.15 -3.75 0.43
C ALA A 68 0.67 -5.14 -0.02
N GLY A 69 0.47 -5.36 -1.33
CA GLY A 69 -0.09 -6.61 -1.85
C GLY A 69 -1.44 -7.00 -1.23
N THR A 70 -2.25 -6.01 -0.80
CA THR A 70 -3.50 -6.25 -0.07
C THR A 70 -4.49 -7.06 -0.90
N GLY A 71 -4.67 -6.70 -2.17
CA GLY A 71 -5.65 -7.33 -3.05
C GLY A 71 -7.10 -7.04 -2.62
N ASN A 72 -8.06 -7.69 -3.30
CA ASN A 72 -9.48 -7.37 -3.19
C ASN A 72 -10.00 -7.54 -1.76
N ILE A 73 -10.59 -6.47 -1.26
CA ILE A 73 -11.22 -6.34 0.05
C ILE A 73 -12.73 -6.50 -0.12
N THR A 74 -13.29 -7.46 0.61
CA THR A 74 -14.73 -7.72 0.71
C THR A 74 -15.12 -7.85 2.18
N LYS A 75 -16.43 -7.90 2.48
CA LYS A 75 -16.93 -8.08 3.86
C LYS A 75 -16.43 -9.39 4.49
N GLU A 76 -16.24 -10.42 3.68
CA GLU A 76 -15.88 -11.77 4.11
C GLU A 76 -14.39 -11.86 4.45
N ASN A 77 -13.54 -11.07 3.80
CA ASN A 77 -12.09 -11.22 3.87
C ASN A 77 -11.35 -10.04 4.52
N ILE A 78 -12.03 -8.93 4.81
CA ILE A 78 -11.40 -7.68 5.27
C ILE A 78 -10.46 -7.88 6.46
N ASN A 79 -10.86 -8.67 7.46
CA ASN A 79 -10.03 -8.91 8.65
C ASN A 79 -8.72 -9.62 8.30
N GLN A 80 -8.75 -10.56 7.36
CA GLN A 80 -7.56 -11.24 6.88
C GLN A 80 -6.68 -10.28 6.05
N ARG A 81 -7.30 -9.51 5.15
CA ARG A 81 -6.59 -8.57 4.25
C ARG A 81 -5.88 -7.46 5.01
N LEU A 82 -6.52 -6.91 6.03
CA LEU A 82 -5.99 -5.81 6.84
C LEU A 82 -5.13 -6.26 8.01
N LYS A 83 -4.95 -7.57 8.23
CA LYS A 83 -4.17 -8.08 9.37
C LYS A 83 -2.79 -7.43 9.50
N PRO A 84 -1.96 -7.30 8.44
CA PRO A 84 -0.67 -6.62 8.56
C PRO A 84 -0.77 -5.16 9.00
N PHE A 85 -1.85 -4.46 8.63
CA PHE A 85 -2.08 -3.07 9.04
C PHE A 85 -2.43 -3.01 10.53
N TYR A 86 -3.29 -3.91 11.03
CA TYR A 86 -3.59 -4.00 12.46
C TYR A 86 -2.38 -4.39 13.29
N ASP A 87 -1.58 -5.35 12.81
CA ASP A 87 -0.34 -5.77 13.46
C ASP A 87 0.63 -4.58 13.56
N PHE A 88 0.75 -3.78 12.51
CA PHE A 88 1.55 -2.56 12.52
C PHE A 88 1.04 -1.52 13.52
N LEU A 89 -0.26 -1.22 13.51
CA LEU A 89 -0.85 -0.24 14.44
C LEU A 89 -0.72 -0.67 15.91
N THR A 90 -0.66 -1.98 16.15
CA THR A 90 -0.40 -2.54 17.48
C THR A 90 1.08 -2.39 17.85
N TRP A 91 1.97 -2.79 16.93
CA TRP A 91 3.41 -2.70 17.11
C TRP A 91 3.91 -1.27 17.31
N ALA A 92 3.37 -0.31 16.55
CA ALA A 92 3.76 1.10 16.58
C ALA A 92 3.50 1.79 17.94
N LYS A 93 2.75 1.18 18.85
CA LYS A 93 2.51 1.66 20.21
C LYS A 93 3.48 1.08 21.25
N LEU A 94 4.33 0.14 20.85
CA LEU A 94 5.29 -0.48 21.74
C LEU A 94 6.56 0.38 21.83
N GLU A 95 7.13 0.42 23.03
CA GLU A 95 8.35 1.18 23.31
C GLU A 95 9.49 0.25 23.75
N GLY A 96 10.72 0.77 23.65
CA GLY A 96 11.91 0.08 24.14
C GLY A 96 12.22 -1.27 23.47
N SER A 97 12.89 -2.15 24.21
CA SER A 97 13.41 -3.42 23.67
C SER A 97 12.33 -4.41 23.21
N GLU A 98 11.11 -4.30 23.72
CA GLU A 98 9.99 -5.13 23.30
C GLU A 98 9.53 -4.79 21.88
N SER A 99 9.56 -3.50 21.53
CA SER A 99 9.21 -3.03 20.18
C SER A 99 10.11 -3.68 19.13
N GLU A 100 11.43 -3.68 19.35
CA GLU A 100 12.38 -4.23 18.38
C GLU A 100 12.25 -5.75 18.22
N LYS A 101 12.08 -6.50 19.32
CA LYS A 101 11.84 -7.95 19.26
C LYS A 101 10.57 -8.28 18.47
N LYS A 102 9.49 -7.52 18.71
CA LYS A 102 8.22 -7.71 17.99
C LYS A 102 8.33 -7.33 16.51
N ARG A 103 9.05 -6.25 16.18
CA ARG A 103 9.33 -5.84 14.80
C ARG A 103 9.98 -6.97 14.00
N ILE A 104 11.06 -7.55 14.54
CA ILE A 104 11.78 -8.67 13.93
C ILE A 104 10.84 -9.87 13.77
N PHE A 105 10.09 -10.22 14.81
CA PHE A 105 9.13 -11.31 14.77
C PHE A 105 8.09 -11.14 13.65
N PHE A 106 7.48 -9.96 13.52
CA PHE A 106 6.51 -9.67 12.45
C PHE A 106 7.18 -9.79 11.08
N ASN A 107 8.33 -9.17 10.86
CA ASN A 107 9.03 -9.18 9.56
C ASN A 107 9.47 -10.59 9.12
N MET A 108 9.65 -11.53 10.05
CA MET A 108 9.96 -12.92 9.72
C MET A 108 8.74 -13.73 9.25
N GLN A 109 7.51 -13.25 9.45
CA GLN A 109 6.30 -13.97 9.07
C GLN A 109 6.21 -14.17 7.55
N LYS A 110 5.75 -15.35 7.14
CA LYS A 110 5.60 -15.72 5.73
C LYS A 110 4.73 -14.72 4.96
N GLU A 111 3.68 -14.21 5.60
CA GLU A 111 2.74 -13.27 4.98
C GLU A 111 3.39 -11.92 4.67
N MET A 112 4.26 -11.42 5.55
CA MET A 112 5.01 -10.17 5.33
C MET A 112 5.94 -10.30 4.11
N LYS A 113 6.68 -11.41 4.02
CA LYS A 113 7.54 -11.71 2.86
C LYS A 113 6.74 -11.86 1.58
N ARG A 114 5.63 -12.60 1.60
CA ARG A 114 4.75 -12.82 0.45
C ARG A 114 4.15 -11.52 -0.08
N ARG A 115 3.86 -10.57 0.81
CA ARG A 115 3.25 -9.28 0.48
C ARG A 115 4.27 -8.16 0.29
N HIS A 116 5.56 -8.47 0.42
CA HIS A 116 6.66 -7.49 0.32
C HIS A 116 6.51 -6.33 1.32
N ILE A 117 6.15 -6.64 2.56
CA ILE A 117 5.95 -5.64 3.62
C ILE A 117 7.02 -5.80 4.68
N GLU A 118 7.48 -4.68 5.23
CA GLU A 118 8.30 -4.65 6.43
C GLU A 118 7.85 -3.56 7.42
N PHE A 119 8.03 -3.82 8.71
CA PHE A 119 7.99 -2.81 9.76
C PHE A 119 9.40 -2.29 9.99
N ARG A 120 9.58 -0.98 9.78
CA ARG A 120 10.85 -0.26 9.95
C ARG A 120 10.61 0.97 10.81
N TYR A 121 11.64 1.81 10.92
CA TYR A 121 11.52 3.15 11.46
C TYR A 121 11.90 4.17 10.40
N PHE A 122 11.30 5.35 10.45
CA PHE A 122 11.84 6.54 9.82
C PHE A 122 13.16 6.94 10.51
N SER A 123 13.91 7.86 9.90
CA SER A 123 15.19 8.35 10.44
C SER A 123 15.07 9.01 11.81
N ASP A 124 13.90 9.54 12.15
CA ASP A 124 13.58 10.13 13.46
C ASP A 124 13.17 9.08 14.51
N GLY A 125 13.18 7.80 14.17
CA GLY A 125 12.79 6.70 15.06
C GLY A 125 11.28 6.42 15.09
N THR A 126 10.46 7.15 14.34
CA THR A 126 9.03 6.89 14.30
C THR A 126 8.71 5.60 13.52
N PRO A 127 7.74 4.77 13.95
CA PRO A 127 7.34 3.55 13.25
C PRO A 127 6.91 3.81 11.80
N ALA A 128 7.42 2.98 10.89
CA ALA A 128 7.12 3.03 9.46
C ALA A 128 6.61 1.69 8.95
N PHE A 129 5.49 1.71 8.24
CA PHE A 129 5.02 0.58 7.45
C PHE A 129 5.61 0.71 6.07
N VAL A 130 6.37 -0.29 5.61
CA VAL A 130 7.14 -0.20 4.38
C VAL A 130 6.63 -1.22 3.38
N ASP A 131 6.16 -0.73 2.23
CA ASP A 131 5.85 -1.52 1.06
C ASP A 131 7.08 -1.54 0.15
N THR A 132 7.69 -2.72 0.03
CA THR A 132 8.91 -2.97 -0.76
C THR A 132 8.59 -3.49 -2.16
N ASN A 133 7.30 -3.60 -2.52
CA ASN A 133 6.88 -3.93 -3.88
C ASN A 133 6.82 -2.68 -4.75
N ASP A 134 7.92 -2.38 -5.42
CA ASP A 134 8.02 -1.27 -6.38
C ASP A 134 7.68 -1.69 -7.82
N GLY A 135 7.18 -2.92 -8.02
CA GLY A 135 6.84 -3.46 -9.34
C GLY A 135 8.05 -3.76 -10.23
N LYS A 136 9.27 -3.58 -9.73
CA LYS A 136 10.50 -3.88 -10.47
C LYS A 136 10.93 -5.33 -10.28
N THR A 137 11.41 -5.93 -11.35
CA THR A 137 12.10 -7.21 -11.36
C THR A 137 13.44 -7.12 -10.60
N ASP A 138 13.99 -8.27 -10.19
CA ASP A 138 15.30 -8.32 -9.51
C ASP A 138 16.42 -7.71 -10.36
N PHE A 139 16.35 -7.88 -11.68
CA PHE A 139 17.30 -7.26 -12.62
C PHE A 139 17.18 -5.73 -12.63
N GLU A 140 15.96 -5.21 -12.71
CA GLU A 140 15.71 -3.77 -12.63
C GLU A 140 16.16 -3.19 -11.28
N LYS A 141 16.00 -3.92 -10.18
CA LYS A 141 16.49 -3.51 -8.85
C LYS A 141 18.01 -3.45 -8.74
N ALA A 142 18.74 -4.21 -9.56
CA ALA A 142 20.21 -4.13 -9.61
C ALA A 142 20.71 -2.87 -10.34
N ILE A 143 19.89 -2.30 -11.23
CA ILE A 143 20.25 -1.16 -12.09
C ILE A 143 19.65 0.14 -11.53
N PHE A 144 18.39 0.08 -11.11
CA PHE A 144 17.66 1.21 -10.56
C PHE A 144 17.79 1.24 -9.05
N GLN A 145 17.67 2.45 -8.51
CA GLN A 145 17.62 2.70 -7.09
C GLN A 145 16.52 1.82 -6.47
N ASN A 146 16.88 1.02 -5.46
CA ASN A 146 15.94 0.21 -4.71
C ASN A 146 15.06 1.18 -3.90
N ILE A 147 13.80 1.28 -4.29
CA ILE A 147 12.87 2.29 -3.81
C ILE A 147 11.75 1.56 -3.09
N SER A 148 11.42 2.02 -1.89
CA SER A 148 10.29 1.51 -1.13
C SER A 148 9.36 2.65 -0.72
N ASP A 149 8.07 2.34 -0.61
CA ASP A 149 7.05 3.27 -0.16
C ASP A 149 6.86 3.14 1.37
N TYR A 150 7.05 4.24 2.09
CA TYR A 150 6.92 4.31 3.54
C TYR A 150 5.62 5.02 3.91
N TYR A 151 4.85 4.40 4.80
CA TYR A 151 3.59 4.92 5.33
C TYR A 151 3.72 5.19 6.83
N THR A 152 3.18 6.32 7.27
CA THR A 152 3.10 6.65 8.70
C THR A 152 1.98 5.86 9.38
N THR A 153 2.01 5.81 10.71
CA THR A 153 0.93 5.24 11.53
C THR A 153 -0.43 5.86 11.21
N GLN A 154 -0.51 7.18 11.00
CA GLN A 154 -1.75 7.87 10.66
C GLN A 154 -2.26 7.47 9.27
N GLN A 155 -1.36 7.30 8.30
CA GLN A 155 -1.74 6.87 6.95
C GLN A 155 -2.28 5.44 6.95
N ILE A 156 -1.63 4.52 7.66
CA ILE A 156 -2.14 3.15 7.80
C ILE A 156 -3.49 3.12 8.52
N ALA A 157 -3.67 3.92 9.58
CA ALA A 157 -4.96 4.05 10.25
C ALA A 157 -6.05 4.56 9.30
N LYS A 158 -5.75 5.56 8.45
CA LYS A 158 -6.68 6.09 7.45
C LYS A 158 -7.08 5.03 6.42
N LEU A 159 -6.12 4.23 5.92
CA LEU A 159 -6.40 3.11 5.01
C LEU A 159 -7.35 2.08 5.65
N VAL A 160 -7.09 1.69 6.90
CA VAL A 160 -7.96 0.76 7.64
C VAL A 160 -9.38 1.31 7.78
N LEU A 161 -9.52 2.58 8.17
CA LEU A 161 -10.83 3.22 8.34
C LEU A 161 -11.61 3.28 7.02
N ILE A 162 -10.95 3.65 5.92
CA ILE A 162 -11.57 3.67 4.59
C ILE A 162 -12.04 2.27 4.21
N ALA A 163 -11.18 1.25 4.36
CA ALA A 163 -11.53 -0.12 4.00
C ALA A 163 -12.74 -0.63 4.80
N ILE A 164 -12.81 -0.37 6.10
CA ILE A 164 -13.97 -0.73 6.95
C ILE A 164 -15.22 0.04 6.49
N SER A 165 -15.08 1.34 6.23
CA SER A 165 -16.19 2.19 5.83
C SER A 165 -16.82 1.69 4.53
N VAL A 166 -16.03 1.47 3.48
CA VAL A 166 -16.55 1.10 2.16
C VAL A 166 -17.04 -0.35 2.09
N THR A 167 -16.56 -1.23 2.99
CA THR A 167 -17.05 -2.61 3.06
C THR A 167 -18.32 -2.73 3.87
N TYR A 168 -18.48 -1.99 4.98
CA TYR A 168 -19.63 -2.14 5.87
C TYR A 168 -20.69 -1.04 5.73
N GLN A 169 -20.35 0.13 5.19
CA GLN A 169 -21.28 1.23 4.90
C GLN A 169 -21.43 1.36 3.38
N ARG A 170 -22.67 1.23 2.87
CA ARG A 170 -22.97 1.27 1.43
C ARG A 170 -22.84 2.66 0.78
N GLU A 171 -22.60 3.70 1.56
CA GLU A 171 -22.39 5.05 1.02
C GLU A 171 -20.97 5.51 1.33
N PRO A 172 -20.12 5.73 0.32
CA PRO A 172 -18.99 6.62 0.51
C PRO A 172 -19.61 8.00 0.77
N ARG A 173 -19.57 8.48 2.02
CA ARG A 173 -19.76 9.91 2.25
C ARG A 173 -18.75 10.62 1.36
N GLU A 174 -19.26 11.54 0.54
CA GLU A 174 -18.52 12.39 -0.40
C GLU A 174 -17.05 12.51 -0.01
N VAL A 175 -16.19 12.00 -0.89
CA VAL A 175 -14.77 12.33 -0.87
C VAL A 175 -14.71 13.84 -0.88
N ILE A 176 -14.21 14.39 0.23
CA ILE A 176 -14.02 15.82 0.45
C ILE A 176 -13.28 16.38 -0.77
N LYS A 177 -13.87 17.45 -1.35
CA LYS A 177 -13.40 18.17 -2.54
C LYS A 177 -11.91 18.46 -2.55
#